data_AF-A0A963IP60-F1
#
_entry.id   AF-A0A963IP60-F1
#
_cell.length_a   1.000
_cell.length_b   1.000
_cell.length_c   1.000
_cell.angle_alpha   90.00
_cell.angle_beta   90.00
_cell.angle_gamma   90.00
#
_symmetry.space_group_name_H-M   'P 1'
#
loop_
_entity.id
_entity.type
_entity.pdbx_description
1 polymer ?
#
loop_
_entity_poly.entity_id
_entity_poly.type
_entity_poly.pdbx_seq_one_letter_code
_entity_poly.pdbx_strand_id
1 'polypeptide(L)'
;LPTLMDWTARFTVIGLRFTGIPVHSEGLRFVIPTGSWSVVEACSGVRYLIASVTVGTLFAYLTYRSLKRRLAFILVSFLVPILANWVRAYMIVMIGHLSGNKLAVGVDHLIYGWVFFGIVILAMFWIGARWREDEVEPVVAQAPRMAATTLTATAPSLAAAVLTVLVGGGCTLALAKIEQGLAPAATQLARLGQISGWTPSAPVGEQWQPNFRNYAASTQASFEKDGRTVGIFLAYYRNQNQEQKLISSTNALVRSDDPMWARVASGTRDISFGQQQLKIRTALLNGPAAMRLAVWTWYWIDGRWTASDALAKAYTALSMLTRQVDDSAVIVLYTPEENAGEGDTVLADFARAAGPVIDNALQQTKGGG
;
A
#
# COMPACT_ATOMS: atom_id res chain seq x y z
N LEU A 1 -1.63 -1.93 -3.42
CA LEU A 1 -1.43 -3.27 -2.84
C LEU A 1 -2.73 -3.83 -2.25
N PRO A 2 -3.46 -3.12 -1.36
CA PRO A 2 -4.72 -3.63 -0.80
C PRO A 2 -5.80 -3.94 -1.84
N THR A 3 -5.91 -3.11 -2.87
CA THR A 3 -6.89 -3.27 -3.96
C THR A 3 -6.66 -4.53 -4.81
N LEU A 4 -5.40 -4.81 -5.19
CA LEU A 4 -5.06 -6.01 -5.97
C LEU A 4 -5.34 -7.30 -5.19
N MET A 5 -5.11 -7.27 -3.87
CA MET A 5 -5.44 -8.40 -2.99
C MET A 5 -6.95 -8.61 -2.88
N ASP A 6 -7.73 -7.55 -2.68
CA ASP A 6 -9.20 -7.62 -2.66
C ASP A 6 -9.76 -8.17 -3.98
N TRP A 7 -9.26 -7.70 -5.13
CA TRP A 7 -9.66 -8.25 -6.44
C TRP A 7 -9.30 -9.73 -6.59
N THR A 8 -8.11 -10.12 -6.13
CA THR A 8 -7.67 -11.53 -6.16
C THR A 8 -8.55 -12.39 -5.26
N ALA A 9 -8.89 -11.92 -4.06
CA ALA A 9 -9.78 -12.62 -3.13
C ALA A 9 -11.18 -12.79 -3.73
N ARG A 10 -11.77 -11.71 -4.26
CA ARG A 10 -13.09 -11.74 -4.92
C ARG A 10 -13.11 -12.70 -6.10
N PHE A 11 -12.11 -12.64 -6.98
CA PHE A 11 -12.02 -13.56 -8.11
C PHE A 11 -11.92 -15.00 -7.64
N THR A 12 -11.09 -15.29 -6.65
CA THR A 12 -10.92 -16.64 -6.11
C THR A 12 -12.23 -17.16 -5.53
N VAL A 13 -12.94 -16.36 -4.75
CA VAL A 13 -14.27 -16.70 -4.19
C VAL A 13 -15.28 -16.96 -5.30
N ILE A 14 -15.33 -16.11 -6.34
CA ILE A 14 -16.20 -16.32 -7.51
C ILE A 14 -15.86 -17.64 -8.20
N GLY A 15 -14.58 -17.91 -8.44
CA GLY A 15 -14.12 -19.15 -9.07
C GLY A 15 -14.52 -20.39 -8.27
N LEU A 16 -14.34 -20.36 -6.94
CA LEU A 16 -14.74 -21.46 -6.06
C LEU A 16 -16.26 -21.72 -6.12
N ARG A 17 -17.06 -20.65 -6.03
CA ARG A 17 -18.54 -20.75 -6.16
C ARG A 17 -18.95 -21.29 -7.52
N PHE A 18 -18.30 -20.83 -8.58
CA PHE A 18 -18.56 -21.30 -9.95
C PHE A 18 -18.27 -22.81 -10.09
N THR A 19 -17.26 -23.32 -9.39
CA THR A 19 -16.98 -24.77 -9.32
C THR A 19 -17.81 -25.55 -8.31
N GLY A 20 -18.82 -24.93 -7.67
CA GLY A 20 -19.72 -25.60 -6.74
C GLY A 20 -19.14 -25.80 -5.33
N ILE A 21 -18.00 -25.19 -5.00
CA ILE A 21 -17.42 -25.26 -3.66
C ILE A 21 -18.10 -24.21 -2.76
N PRO A 22 -18.75 -24.62 -1.65
CA PRO A 22 -19.31 -23.67 -0.71
C PRO A 22 -18.17 -22.89 -0.05
N VAL A 23 -18.28 -21.56 -0.07
CA VAL A 23 -17.24 -20.66 0.46
C VAL A 23 -17.88 -19.52 1.24
N HIS A 24 -17.46 -19.38 2.50
CA HIS A 24 -17.74 -18.23 3.33
C HIS A 24 -16.54 -17.29 3.27
N SER A 25 -16.76 -16.00 2.98
CA SER A 25 -15.67 -15.03 2.82
C SER A 25 -15.91 -13.78 3.66
N GLU A 26 -14.89 -13.37 4.41
CA GLU A 26 -14.86 -12.15 5.21
C GLU A 26 -13.58 -11.37 4.89
N GLY A 27 -13.71 -10.32 4.08
CA GLY A 27 -12.57 -9.54 3.60
C GLY A 27 -11.60 -10.37 2.77
N LEU A 28 -10.35 -10.49 3.23
CA LEU A 28 -9.29 -11.24 2.56
C LEU A 28 -9.23 -12.72 2.98
N ARG A 29 -9.97 -13.09 4.03
CA ARG A 29 -10.02 -14.45 4.58
C ARG A 29 -11.28 -15.17 4.08
N PHE A 30 -11.15 -16.43 3.73
CA PHE A 30 -12.28 -17.25 3.32
C PHE A 30 -12.10 -18.70 3.76
N VAL A 31 -13.21 -19.37 4.04
CA VAL A 31 -13.27 -20.73 4.55
C VAL A 31 -14.01 -21.60 3.55
N ILE A 32 -13.40 -22.73 3.21
CA ILE A 32 -13.96 -23.81 2.39
C ILE A 32 -13.98 -25.11 3.23
N PRO A 33 -14.70 -26.17 2.81
CA PRO A 33 -14.84 -27.39 3.62
C PRO A 33 -13.51 -28.05 4.04
N THR A 34 -12.46 -27.87 3.24
CA THR A 34 -11.14 -28.47 3.47
C THR A 34 -10.17 -27.56 4.22
N GLY A 35 -10.56 -26.33 4.58
CA GLY A 35 -9.69 -25.43 5.36
C GLY A 35 -9.96 -23.93 5.18
N SER A 36 -9.19 -23.12 5.92
CA SER A 36 -9.22 -21.66 5.85
C SER A 36 -8.05 -21.09 5.05
N TRP A 37 -8.33 -20.07 4.24
CA TRP A 37 -7.37 -19.41 3.36
C TRP A 37 -7.41 -17.90 3.56
N SER A 38 -6.30 -17.23 3.25
CA SER A 38 -6.19 -15.76 3.27
C SER A 38 -5.32 -15.30 2.09
N VAL A 39 -5.74 -14.24 1.41
CA VAL A 39 -4.89 -13.58 0.40
C VAL A 39 -3.87 -12.70 1.10
N VAL A 40 -2.63 -13.19 1.20
CA VAL A 40 -1.48 -12.44 1.74
C VAL A 40 -0.78 -11.61 0.66
N GLU A 41 0.15 -10.74 1.07
CA GLU A 41 0.87 -9.79 0.21
C GLU A 41 1.59 -10.51 -0.95
N ALA A 42 2.08 -11.73 -0.74
CA ALA A 42 2.71 -12.56 -1.76
C ALA A 42 1.75 -13.00 -2.89
N CYS A 43 0.44 -13.00 -2.64
CA CYS A 43 -0.60 -13.35 -3.61
C CYS A 43 -1.18 -12.12 -4.33
N SER A 44 -0.73 -10.91 -4.01
CA SER A 44 -1.20 -9.66 -4.63
C SER A 44 -0.85 -9.53 -6.13
N GLY A 45 0.10 -10.32 -6.63
CA GLY A 45 0.57 -10.27 -8.02
C GLY A 45 1.45 -9.07 -8.38
N VAL A 46 1.68 -8.13 -7.44
CA VAL A 46 2.38 -6.87 -7.74
C VAL A 46 3.81 -7.08 -8.26
N ARG A 47 4.53 -8.08 -7.73
CA ARG A 47 5.91 -8.39 -8.16
C ARG A 47 5.96 -8.82 -9.62
N TYR A 48 5.04 -9.72 -10.00
CA TYR A 48 4.91 -10.21 -11.38
C TYR A 48 4.42 -9.12 -12.34
N LEU A 49 3.51 -8.26 -11.89
CA LEU A 49 3.06 -7.10 -12.67
C LEU A 49 4.22 -6.14 -12.98
N ILE A 50 5.03 -5.77 -11.97
CA ILE A 50 6.19 -4.88 -12.17
C ILE A 50 7.20 -5.50 -13.13
N ALA A 51 7.51 -6.80 -12.98
CA ALA A 51 8.42 -7.50 -13.88
C ALA A 51 7.89 -7.54 -15.32
N SER A 52 6.61 -7.91 -15.50
CA SER A 52 5.94 -7.98 -16.81
C SER A 52 5.89 -6.64 -17.51
N VAL A 53 5.53 -5.57 -16.79
CA VAL A 53 5.45 -4.22 -17.38
C VAL A 53 6.84 -3.71 -17.75
N THR A 54 7.85 -3.94 -16.90
CA THR A 54 9.23 -3.52 -17.18
C THR A 54 9.78 -4.21 -18.43
N VAL A 55 9.77 -5.55 -18.45
CA VAL A 55 10.30 -6.32 -19.59
C VAL A 55 9.40 -6.14 -20.82
N GLY A 56 8.09 -6.04 -20.63
CA GLY A 56 7.13 -5.81 -21.70
C GLY A 56 7.30 -4.45 -22.38
N THR A 57 7.60 -3.40 -21.61
CA THR A 57 7.90 -2.07 -22.16
C THR A 57 9.21 -2.08 -22.94
N LEU A 58 10.24 -2.74 -22.41
CA LEU A 58 11.51 -2.91 -23.12
C LEU A 58 11.32 -3.69 -24.43
N PHE A 59 10.61 -4.82 -24.37
CA PHE A 59 10.28 -5.61 -25.56
C PHE A 59 9.50 -4.78 -26.57
N ALA A 60 8.48 -4.04 -26.14
CA ALA A 60 7.68 -3.19 -27.03
C ALA A 60 8.54 -2.14 -27.73
N TYR A 61 9.45 -1.51 -26.99
CA TYR A 61 10.35 -0.49 -27.53
C TYR A 61 11.30 -1.06 -28.59
N LEU A 62 11.87 -2.24 -28.34
CA LEU A 62 12.82 -2.88 -29.25
C LEU A 62 12.16 -3.55 -30.47
N THR A 63 10.92 -4.03 -30.32
CA THR A 63 10.26 -4.92 -31.30
C THR A 63 9.31 -4.19 -32.24
N TYR A 64 8.70 -3.09 -31.78
CA TYR A 64 7.75 -2.30 -32.58
C TYR A 64 8.32 -0.91 -32.87
N ARG A 65 8.07 -0.38 -34.07
CA ARG A 65 8.33 1.02 -34.45
C ARG A 65 7.11 1.89 -34.20
N SER A 66 5.91 1.39 -34.52
CA SER A 66 4.66 2.13 -34.34
C SER A 66 4.33 2.39 -32.88
N LEU A 67 4.13 3.66 -32.50
CA LEU A 67 3.73 4.04 -31.14
C LEU A 67 2.41 3.37 -30.72
N LYS A 68 1.48 3.17 -31.65
CA LYS A 68 0.21 2.48 -31.38
C LYS A 68 0.43 1.03 -30.94
N ARG A 69 1.31 0.30 -31.64
CA ARG A 69 1.65 -1.09 -31.29
C ARG A 69 2.45 -1.18 -30.01
N ARG A 70 3.36 -0.23 -29.77
CA ARG A 70 4.08 -0.10 -28.50
C ARG A 70 3.12 0.04 -27.33
N LEU A 71 2.22 1.03 -27.40
CA LEU A 71 1.23 1.29 -26.34
C LEU A 71 0.27 0.12 -26.17
N ALA A 72 -0.17 -0.52 -27.26
CA ALA A 72 -1.01 -1.70 -27.20
C ALA A 72 -0.31 -2.88 -26.49
N PHE A 73 0.95 -3.15 -26.80
CA PHE A 73 1.69 -4.22 -26.13
C PHE A 73 2.00 -3.89 -24.66
N ILE A 74 2.29 -2.62 -24.34
CA ILE A 74 2.43 -2.18 -22.93
C ILE A 74 1.12 -2.36 -22.16
N LEU A 75 -0.03 -2.09 -22.78
CA LEU A 75 -1.33 -2.37 -22.16
C LEU A 75 -1.52 -3.87 -21.92
N VAL A 76 -1.17 -4.71 -22.90
CA VAL A 76 -1.22 -6.18 -22.76
C VAL A 76 -0.30 -6.65 -21.63
N SER A 77 0.93 -6.11 -21.53
CA SER A 77 1.88 -6.47 -20.48
C SER A 77 1.44 -6.04 -19.08
N PHE A 78 0.47 -5.13 -18.98
CA PHE A 78 -0.21 -4.77 -17.74
C PHE A 78 -1.40 -5.71 -17.44
N LEU A 79 -2.25 -5.99 -18.43
CA LEU A 79 -3.49 -6.75 -18.22
C LEU A 79 -3.26 -8.25 -18.02
N VAL A 80 -2.43 -8.87 -18.85
CA VAL A 80 -2.16 -10.31 -18.82
C VAL A 80 -1.68 -10.80 -17.45
N PRO A 81 -0.65 -10.20 -16.80
CA PRO A 81 -0.19 -10.67 -15.48
C PRO A 81 -1.23 -10.48 -14.36
N ILE A 82 -2.16 -9.52 -14.47
CA ILE A 82 -3.24 -9.35 -13.49
C ILE A 82 -4.19 -10.56 -13.58
N LEU A 83 -4.65 -10.88 -14.78
CA LEU A 83 -5.53 -12.03 -15.02
C LEU A 83 -4.84 -13.35 -14.65
N ALA A 84 -3.57 -13.48 -15.04
CA ALA A 84 -2.75 -14.64 -14.68
C ALA A 84 -2.64 -14.80 -13.16
N ASN A 85 -2.44 -13.70 -12.41
CA ASN A 85 -2.38 -13.77 -10.95
C ASN A 85 -3.71 -14.25 -10.33
N TRP A 86 -4.84 -13.82 -10.87
CA TRP A 86 -6.16 -14.28 -10.43
C TRP A 86 -6.34 -15.78 -10.63
N VAL A 87 -6.02 -16.28 -11.84
CA VAL A 87 -6.05 -17.71 -12.15
C VAL A 87 -5.11 -18.49 -11.25
N ARG A 88 -3.88 -18.00 -11.05
CA ARG A 88 -2.89 -18.62 -10.15
C ARG A 88 -3.42 -18.76 -8.73
N ALA A 89 -3.96 -17.69 -8.14
CA ALA A 89 -4.46 -17.73 -6.77
C ALA A 89 -5.59 -18.75 -6.62
N TYR A 90 -6.53 -18.75 -7.57
CA TYR A 90 -7.60 -19.74 -7.63
C TYR A 90 -7.09 -21.18 -7.76
N MET A 91 -6.13 -21.43 -8.67
CA MET A 91 -5.54 -22.77 -8.85
C MET A 91 -4.84 -23.27 -7.59
N ILE A 92 -4.13 -22.42 -6.85
CA ILE A 92 -3.46 -22.81 -5.60
C ILE A 92 -4.50 -23.27 -4.56
N VAL A 93 -5.60 -22.54 -4.40
CA VAL A 93 -6.68 -22.94 -3.48
C VAL A 93 -7.34 -24.24 -3.94
N MET A 94 -7.59 -24.39 -5.24
CA MET A 94 -8.18 -25.61 -5.80
C MET A 94 -7.28 -26.84 -5.61
N ILE A 95 -5.97 -26.70 -5.85
CA ILE A 95 -4.99 -27.77 -5.60
C ILE A 95 -5.00 -28.12 -4.10
N GLY A 96 -5.04 -27.13 -3.21
CA GLY A 96 -5.16 -27.36 -1.78
C GLY A 96 -6.44 -28.11 -1.39
N HIS A 97 -7.57 -27.74 -1.99
CA HIS A 97 -8.86 -28.39 -1.78
C HIS A 97 -8.86 -29.86 -2.26
N LEU A 98 -8.46 -30.09 -3.51
CA LEU A 98 -8.47 -31.41 -4.14
C LEU A 98 -7.43 -32.36 -3.54
N SER A 99 -6.31 -31.84 -3.03
CA SER A 99 -5.25 -32.66 -2.42
C SER A 99 -5.44 -32.94 -0.92
N GLY A 100 -6.52 -32.44 -0.30
CA GLY A 100 -6.71 -32.52 1.14
C GLY A 100 -5.60 -31.80 1.92
N ASN A 101 -5.14 -30.65 1.39
CA ASN A 101 -4.09 -29.79 1.93
C ASN A 101 -2.66 -30.41 2.00
N LYS A 102 -2.43 -31.57 1.36
CA LYS A 102 -1.12 -32.25 1.37
C LYS A 102 -0.06 -31.59 0.47
N LEU A 103 -0.49 -30.94 -0.61
CA LEU A 103 0.40 -30.29 -1.61
C LEU A 103 0.52 -28.77 -1.41
N ALA A 104 -0.10 -28.22 -0.37
CA ALA A 104 -0.26 -26.77 -0.19
C ALA A 104 0.68 -26.15 0.87
N VAL A 105 1.62 -26.91 1.44
CA VAL A 105 2.44 -26.43 2.57
C VAL A 105 3.71 -25.72 2.10
N GLY A 106 3.77 -24.41 2.30
CA GLY A 106 4.98 -23.63 2.56
C GLY A 106 5.88 -23.25 1.37
N VAL A 107 6.24 -24.19 0.48
CA VAL A 107 7.28 -23.97 -0.55
C VAL A 107 6.74 -24.10 -1.97
N ASP A 108 5.77 -25.00 -2.17
CA ASP A 108 5.36 -25.37 -3.53
C ASP A 108 4.60 -24.26 -4.26
N HIS A 109 3.80 -23.46 -3.56
CA HIS A 109 2.97 -22.41 -4.17
C HIS A 109 3.79 -21.23 -4.74
N LEU A 110 4.99 -20.97 -4.20
CA LEU A 110 5.89 -19.93 -4.73
C LEU A 110 6.58 -20.44 -6.01
N ILE A 111 7.03 -21.71 -6.02
CA ILE A 111 7.63 -22.35 -7.19
C ILE A 111 6.60 -22.47 -8.33
N TYR A 112 5.40 -22.98 -8.04
CA TYR A 112 4.31 -23.02 -9.02
C TYR A 112 3.98 -21.63 -9.58
N GLY A 113 4.05 -20.59 -8.73
CA GLY A 113 3.86 -19.21 -9.16
C GLY A 113 4.89 -18.72 -10.17
N TRP A 114 6.17 -19.01 -9.94
CA TRP A 114 7.25 -18.67 -10.85
C TRP A 114 7.14 -19.41 -12.19
N VAL A 115 6.90 -20.72 -12.16
CA VAL A 115 6.73 -21.53 -13.37
C VAL A 115 5.53 -21.05 -14.18
N PHE A 116 4.38 -20.87 -13.53
CA PHE A 116 3.16 -20.38 -14.18
C PHE A 116 3.37 -18.99 -14.79
N PHE A 117 3.99 -18.07 -14.06
CA PHE A 117 4.33 -16.74 -14.59
C PHE A 117 5.25 -16.82 -15.80
N GLY A 118 6.29 -17.68 -15.74
CA GLY A 118 7.20 -17.91 -16.86
C GLY A 118 6.48 -18.38 -18.12
N ILE A 119 5.56 -19.34 -17.99
CA ILE A 119 4.73 -19.82 -19.12
C ILE A 119 3.88 -18.69 -19.71
N VAL A 120 3.21 -17.92 -18.86
CA VAL A 120 2.34 -16.81 -19.30
C VAL A 120 3.15 -15.74 -20.02
N ILE A 121 4.31 -15.36 -19.48
CA ILE A 121 5.18 -14.34 -20.08
C ILE A 121 5.79 -14.83 -21.40
N LEU A 122 6.23 -16.10 -21.45
CA LEU A 122 6.73 -16.70 -22.68
C LEU A 122 5.64 -16.69 -23.76
N ALA A 123 4.42 -17.10 -23.43
CA ALA A 123 3.29 -17.06 -24.35
C ALA A 123 2.99 -15.62 -24.81
N MET A 124 2.97 -14.66 -23.89
CA MET A 124 2.76 -13.24 -24.21
C MET A 124 3.80 -12.70 -25.19
N PHE A 125 5.10 -12.97 -24.96
CA PHE A 125 6.16 -12.54 -25.88
C PHE A 125 6.16 -13.30 -27.19
N TRP A 126 5.87 -14.60 -27.18
CA TRP A 126 5.75 -15.39 -28.40
C TRP A 126 4.62 -14.88 -29.29
N ILE A 127 3.48 -14.54 -28.69
CA ILE A 127 2.36 -13.89 -29.38
C ILE A 127 2.78 -12.50 -29.87
N GLY A 128 3.40 -11.67 -29.02
CA GLY A 128 3.89 -10.34 -29.40
C GLY A 128 4.89 -10.34 -30.56
N ALA A 129 5.81 -11.30 -30.57
CA ALA A 129 6.82 -11.45 -31.60
C ALA A 129 6.21 -11.69 -32.99
N ARG A 130 4.98 -12.20 -33.09
CA ARG A 130 4.28 -12.34 -34.38
C ARG A 130 3.94 -11.02 -35.06
N TRP A 131 3.87 -9.92 -34.31
CA TRP A 131 3.63 -8.58 -34.85
C TRP A 131 4.90 -7.73 -34.91
N ARG A 132 6.07 -8.35 -34.75
CA ARG A 132 7.36 -7.68 -34.80
C ARG A 132 7.54 -6.98 -36.14
N GLU A 133 7.98 -5.73 -36.06
CA GLU A 133 8.27 -4.91 -37.23
C GLU A 133 9.77 -5.02 -37.52
N ASP A 134 10.22 -6.22 -37.90
CA ASP A 134 11.58 -6.45 -38.38
C ASP A 134 11.80 -5.63 -39.65
N GLU A 135 12.99 -5.05 -39.79
CA GLU A 135 13.38 -4.36 -41.00
C GLU A 135 13.23 -5.25 -42.22
N VAL A 136 12.51 -4.73 -43.23
CA VAL A 136 12.71 -5.14 -44.62
C VAL A 136 14.15 -4.76 -44.96
N GLU A 137 14.97 -5.76 -45.31
CA GLU A 137 16.35 -5.58 -45.79
C GLU A 137 16.43 -4.73 -47.07
N PRO A 138 17.62 -4.21 -47.40
CA PRO A 138 17.86 -2.79 -47.66
C PRO A 138 17.66 -2.44 -49.14
N VAL A 139 17.25 -1.21 -49.43
CA VAL A 139 17.65 -0.63 -50.73
C VAL A 139 19.15 -0.40 -50.61
N VAL A 140 19.93 -1.21 -51.34
CA VAL A 140 21.37 -1.01 -51.54
C VAL A 140 21.57 0.38 -52.15
N ALA A 141 21.73 1.38 -51.30
CA ALA A 141 22.26 2.67 -51.71
C ALA A 141 23.75 2.46 -51.95
N GLN A 142 24.18 2.61 -53.21
CA GLN A 142 25.59 2.69 -53.59
C GLN A 142 26.33 3.58 -52.58
N ALA A 143 27.41 3.07 -51.99
CA ALA A 143 28.19 3.80 -51.00
C ALA A 143 28.70 5.12 -51.59
N PRO A 144 28.28 6.30 -51.10
CA PRO A 144 29.11 7.47 -51.20
C PRO A 144 30.26 7.28 -50.21
N ARG A 145 31.46 7.70 -50.63
CA ARG A 145 32.69 7.70 -49.82
C ARG A 145 32.41 8.08 -48.36
N MET A 146 33.01 7.31 -47.45
CA MET A 146 33.07 7.66 -46.03
C MET A 146 33.57 9.09 -45.86
N ALA A 147 32.65 10.03 -45.62
CA ALA A 147 32.97 11.17 -44.79
C ALA A 147 32.94 10.64 -43.36
N ALA A 148 34.02 10.81 -42.61
CA ALA A 148 34.03 10.54 -41.19
C ALA A 148 32.88 11.32 -40.57
N THR A 149 31.83 10.64 -40.13
CA THR A 149 30.79 11.25 -39.31
C THR A 149 31.44 11.58 -37.98
N THR A 150 31.94 12.79 -37.85
CA THR A 150 32.09 13.39 -36.53
C THR A 150 30.71 13.29 -35.87
N LEU A 151 30.63 12.58 -34.75
CA LEU A 151 29.47 12.61 -33.87
C LEU A 151 29.31 14.06 -33.37
N THR A 152 28.70 14.90 -34.19
CA THR A 152 28.27 16.23 -33.80
C THR A 152 27.00 16.02 -32.99
N ALA A 153 27.16 15.84 -31.69
CA ALA A 153 26.06 15.91 -30.77
C ALA A 153 25.36 17.26 -30.99
N THR A 154 24.15 17.22 -31.55
CA THR A 154 23.37 18.43 -31.79
C THR A 154 23.14 19.13 -30.45
N ALA A 155 23.23 20.47 -30.41
CA ALA A 155 22.99 21.27 -29.21
C ALA A 155 21.77 20.83 -28.36
N PRO A 156 20.61 20.40 -28.93
CA PRO A 156 19.49 19.89 -28.12
C PRO A 156 19.75 18.55 -27.40
N SER A 157 20.56 17.63 -27.96
CA SER A 157 20.86 16.35 -27.31
C SER A 157 21.88 16.49 -26.18
N LEU A 158 22.85 17.40 -26.34
CA LEU A 158 23.77 17.80 -25.27
C LEU A 158 23.05 18.58 -24.17
N ALA A 159 22.16 19.51 -24.53
CA ALA A 159 21.34 20.24 -23.56
C ALA A 159 20.40 19.30 -22.78
N ALA A 160 19.80 18.31 -23.44
CA ALA A 160 18.96 17.30 -22.77
C ALA A 160 19.79 16.40 -21.83
N ALA A 161 20.98 15.97 -22.24
CA ALA A 161 21.88 15.18 -21.39
C ALA A 161 22.37 15.98 -20.18
N VAL A 162 22.79 17.24 -20.40
CA VAL A 162 23.22 18.15 -19.33
C VAL A 162 22.07 18.49 -18.39
N LEU A 163 20.85 18.73 -18.89
CA LEU A 163 19.68 18.94 -18.05
C LEU A 163 19.37 17.69 -17.22
N THR A 164 19.50 16.50 -17.79
CA THR A 164 19.28 15.23 -17.06
C THR A 164 20.33 15.05 -15.95
N VAL A 165 21.59 15.37 -16.23
CA VAL A 165 22.68 15.32 -15.24
C VAL A 165 22.52 16.41 -14.17
N LEU A 166 22.10 17.62 -14.53
CA LEU A 166 21.87 18.73 -13.60
C LEU A 166 20.63 18.50 -12.73
N VAL A 167 19.55 17.94 -13.29
CA VAL A 167 18.35 17.55 -12.54
C VAL A 167 18.68 16.37 -11.63
N GLY A 168 19.37 15.34 -12.16
CA GLY A 168 19.78 14.17 -11.37
C GLY A 168 20.74 14.54 -10.23
N GLY A 169 21.83 15.24 -10.55
CA GLY A 169 22.84 15.69 -9.59
C GLY A 169 22.35 16.80 -8.65
N GLY A 170 21.47 17.68 -9.12
CA GLY A 170 20.80 18.68 -8.30
C GLY A 170 19.84 18.03 -7.29
N CYS A 171 19.08 17.01 -7.71
CA CYS A 171 18.22 16.25 -6.81
C CYS A 171 19.01 15.50 -5.74
N THR A 172 20.15 14.88 -6.07
CA THR A 172 20.95 14.16 -5.07
C THR A 172 21.56 15.09 -4.03
N LEU A 173 22.10 16.24 -4.45
CA LEU A 173 22.64 17.24 -3.54
C LEU A 173 21.56 17.92 -2.68
N ALA A 174 20.36 18.14 -3.25
CA ALA A 174 19.23 18.64 -2.49
C ALA A 174 18.76 17.64 -1.43
N LEU A 175 18.70 16.35 -1.75
CA LEU A 175 18.35 15.30 -0.79
C LEU A 175 19.40 15.19 0.33
N ALA A 176 20.69 15.23 0.00
CA ALA A 176 21.75 15.21 1.00
C ALA A 176 21.72 16.43 1.94
N LYS A 177 21.35 17.61 1.44
CA LYS A 177 21.16 18.80 2.29
C LYS A 177 19.93 18.70 3.18
N ILE A 178 18.84 18.10 2.69
CA ILE A 178 17.63 17.86 3.50
C ILE A 178 17.95 16.91 4.64
N GLU A 179 18.73 15.85 4.39
CA GLU A 179 19.15 14.90 5.44
C GLU A 179 19.96 15.55 6.57
N GLN A 180 20.76 16.57 6.25
CA GLN A 180 21.57 17.29 7.24
C GLN A 180 20.78 18.32 8.08
N GLY A 181 19.63 18.79 7.58
CA GLY A 181 18.81 19.82 8.22
C GLY A 181 17.64 19.27 9.07
N LEU A 182 17.46 17.96 9.08
CA LEU A 182 16.37 17.31 9.81
C LEU A 182 16.60 17.37 11.33
N ALA A 183 15.57 17.77 12.07
CA ALA A 183 15.57 17.79 13.53
C ALA A 183 15.82 16.38 14.10
N PRO A 184 16.44 16.23 15.28
CA PRO A 184 16.63 14.92 15.90
C PRO A 184 15.30 14.16 16.08
N ALA A 185 15.38 12.84 16.04
CA ALA A 185 14.21 11.98 16.17
C ALA A 185 13.51 12.25 17.52
N ALA A 186 12.20 12.49 17.49
CA ALA A 186 11.41 12.67 18.70
C ALA A 186 11.42 11.35 19.49
N THR A 187 11.94 11.37 20.71
CA THR A 187 12.04 10.17 21.56
C THR A 187 10.77 9.91 22.36
N GLN A 188 9.92 10.92 22.54
CA GLN A 188 8.66 10.83 23.26
C GLN A 188 7.58 11.68 22.59
N LEU A 189 6.34 11.20 22.63
CA LEU A 189 5.15 11.95 22.22
C LEU A 189 4.70 12.82 23.39
N ALA A 190 4.28 14.06 23.12
CA ALA A 190 3.69 14.90 24.15
C ALA A 190 2.46 14.20 24.77
N ARG A 191 2.29 14.32 26.08
CA ARG A 191 1.18 13.63 26.77
C ARG A 191 -0.15 14.15 26.24
N LEU A 192 -1.08 13.23 25.99
CA LEU A 192 -2.47 13.58 25.73
C LEU A 192 -3.04 14.24 27.01
N GLY A 193 -3.59 15.44 26.85
CA GLY A 193 -4.31 16.14 27.92
C GLY A 193 -5.65 15.49 28.25
N GLN A 194 -6.43 16.13 29.12
CA GLN A 194 -7.77 15.67 29.48
C GLN A 194 -8.73 15.78 28.30
N ILE A 195 -9.45 14.69 27.99
CA ILE A 195 -10.46 14.65 26.94
C ILE A 195 -11.83 14.87 27.59
N SER A 196 -12.58 15.85 27.11
CA SER A 196 -13.85 16.25 27.73
C SER A 196 -14.88 15.12 27.74
N GLY A 197 -15.34 14.74 28.93
CA GLY A 197 -16.32 13.66 29.13
C GLY A 197 -15.76 12.24 29.02
N TRP A 198 -14.44 12.08 28.85
CA TRP A 198 -13.79 10.78 28.71
C TRP A 198 -12.72 10.61 29.80
N THR A 199 -12.78 9.52 30.55
CA THR A 199 -11.82 9.20 31.61
C THR A 199 -10.88 8.09 31.17
N PRO A 200 -9.58 8.13 31.54
CA PRO A 200 -8.69 7.00 31.28
C PRO A 200 -9.25 5.70 31.86
N SER A 201 -9.12 4.60 31.12
CA SER A 201 -9.66 3.28 31.48
C SER A 201 -8.66 2.18 31.15
N ALA A 202 -9.01 0.93 31.50
CA ALA A 202 -8.22 -0.23 31.12
C ALA A 202 -8.14 -0.38 29.58
N PRO A 203 -7.08 -1.02 29.04
CA PRO A 203 -6.92 -1.20 27.60
C PRO A 203 -8.12 -1.88 26.94
N VAL A 204 -8.65 -1.24 25.89
CA VAL A 204 -9.68 -1.84 25.03
C VAL A 204 -9.06 -2.94 24.19
N GLY A 205 -9.61 -4.16 24.25
CA GLY A 205 -9.14 -5.28 23.44
C GLY A 205 -7.67 -5.60 23.73
N GLU A 206 -7.36 -5.97 24.98
CA GLU A 206 -6.04 -6.19 25.60
C GLU A 206 -4.98 -6.95 24.77
N GLN A 207 -5.36 -7.55 23.64
CA GLN A 207 -4.48 -8.32 22.75
C GLN A 207 -4.31 -7.72 21.35
N TRP A 208 -4.92 -6.57 21.05
CA TRP A 208 -4.81 -5.92 19.74
C TRP A 208 -4.02 -4.62 19.79
N GLN A 209 -3.04 -4.54 18.89
CA GLN A 209 -2.36 -3.30 18.56
C GLN A 209 -2.17 -3.21 17.03
N PRO A 210 -2.29 -2.02 16.44
CA PRO A 210 -1.94 -1.82 15.03
C PRO A 210 -0.48 -2.20 14.75
N ASN A 211 -0.22 -2.92 13.65
CA ASN A 211 1.14 -3.23 13.20
C ASN A 211 1.72 -2.05 12.41
N PHE A 212 2.04 -0.96 13.10
CA PHE A 212 2.89 0.12 12.60
C PHE A 212 4.29 -0.07 13.16
N ARG A 213 5.31 0.07 12.32
CA ARG A 213 6.70 -0.21 12.69
C ARG A 213 7.56 1.04 12.55
N ASN A 214 8.67 1.04 13.27
CA ASN A 214 9.77 2.00 13.12
C ASN A 214 9.30 3.46 13.20
N TYR A 215 8.32 3.73 14.08
CA TYR A 215 7.95 5.09 14.48
C TYR A 215 8.98 5.63 15.49
N ALA A 216 9.12 6.95 15.54
CA ALA A 216 10.02 7.63 16.48
C ALA A 216 9.47 7.59 17.91
N ALA A 217 8.16 7.84 18.06
CA ALA A 217 7.45 7.76 19.32
C ALA A 217 6.02 7.24 19.11
N SER A 218 5.45 6.60 20.12
CA SER A 218 4.04 6.19 20.10
C SER A 218 3.38 6.33 21.45
N THR A 219 2.06 6.42 21.46
CA THR A 219 1.25 6.26 22.66
C THR A 219 0.03 5.42 22.35
N GLN A 220 -0.34 4.54 23.27
CA GLN A 220 -1.58 3.79 23.23
C GLN A 220 -2.28 3.99 24.57
N ALA A 221 -3.54 4.44 24.51
CA ALA A 221 -4.34 4.72 25.69
C ALA A 221 -5.78 4.29 25.44
N SER A 222 -6.55 4.13 26.51
CA SER A 222 -7.97 3.79 26.44
C SER A 222 -8.75 4.69 27.36
N PHE A 223 -9.97 5.03 26.94
CA PHE A 223 -10.85 5.96 27.61
C PHE A 223 -12.26 5.39 27.69
N GLU A 224 -12.99 5.76 28.73
CA GLU A 224 -14.36 5.35 28.97
C GLU A 224 -15.28 6.56 29.14
N LYS A 225 -16.53 6.41 28.65
CA LYS A 225 -17.63 7.34 28.87
C LYS A 225 -18.96 6.57 28.85
N ASP A 226 -19.70 6.61 29.95
CA ASP A 226 -21.01 5.96 30.10
C ASP A 226 -20.98 4.45 29.75
N GLY A 227 -19.95 3.72 30.19
CA GLY A 227 -19.76 2.30 29.87
C GLY A 227 -19.27 2.00 28.45
N ARG A 228 -19.11 3.01 27.59
CA ARG A 228 -18.54 2.88 26.25
C ARG A 228 -17.05 3.15 26.30
N THR A 229 -16.26 2.31 25.64
CA THR A 229 -14.80 2.40 25.69
C THR A 229 -14.19 2.70 24.32
N VAL A 230 -13.17 3.55 24.28
CA VAL A 230 -12.44 3.90 23.06
C VAL A 230 -10.95 3.82 23.32
N GLY A 231 -10.27 3.03 22.50
CA GLY A 231 -8.82 3.01 22.41
C GLY A 231 -8.31 4.00 21.37
N ILE A 232 -7.15 4.58 21.67
CA ILE A 232 -6.39 5.41 20.75
C ILE A 232 -4.97 4.86 20.64
N PHE A 233 -4.47 4.78 19.42
CA PHE A 233 -3.06 4.54 19.12
C PHE A 233 -2.56 5.67 18.24
N LEU A 234 -1.53 6.38 18.69
CA LEU A 234 -0.79 7.35 17.88
C LEU A 234 0.64 6.86 17.70
N ALA A 235 1.12 6.88 16.46
CA ALA A 235 2.52 6.67 16.15
C ALA A 235 3.04 7.84 15.32
N TYR A 236 4.12 8.45 15.81
CA TYR A 236 4.77 9.63 15.26
C TYR A 236 6.05 9.25 14.53
N TYR A 237 6.25 9.85 13.36
CA TYR A 237 7.35 9.62 12.45
C TYR A 237 8.05 10.96 12.18
N ARG A 238 9.36 10.94 12.31
CA ARG A 238 10.30 12.02 11.99
C ARG A 238 11.58 11.35 11.47
N ASN A 239 12.25 11.99 10.51
CA ASN A 239 13.46 11.49 9.86
C ASN A 239 13.22 10.17 9.12
N GLN A 240 12.14 10.15 8.34
CA GLN A 240 11.68 9.02 7.57
C GLN A 240 12.69 8.62 6.49
N ASN A 241 12.94 7.32 6.40
CA ASN A 241 13.81 6.68 5.41
C ASN A 241 13.15 5.40 4.87
N GLN A 242 13.93 4.53 4.22
CA GLN A 242 13.35 3.29 3.66
C GLN A 242 12.77 2.35 4.72
N GLU A 243 13.32 2.34 5.93
CA GLU A 243 12.91 1.49 7.06
C GLU A 243 11.89 2.19 7.96
N GLN A 244 12.08 3.49 8.20
CA GLN A 244 11.22 4.34 9.02
C GLN A 244 10.31 5.16 8.11
N LYS A 245 9.11 4.67 7.80
CA LYS A 245 8.17 5.43 6.97
C LYS A 245 6.73 5.16 7.36
N LEU A 246 5.97 6.23 7.52
CA LEU A 246 4.55 6.19 7.88
C LEU A 246 3.73 5.44 6.81
N ILE A 247 3.86 5.87 5.55
CA ILE A 247 3.11 5.32 4.43
C ILE A 247 3.93 4.19 3.78
N SER A 248 3.65 2.97 4.20
CA SER A 248 4.32 1.76 3.73
C SER A 248 3.35 0.60 3.55
N SER A 249 3.75 -0.41 2.77
CA SER A 249 2.99 -1.66 2.65
C SER A 249 3.16 -2.59 3.86
N THR A 250 4.12 -2.30 4.74
CA THR A 250 4.40 -3.10 5.94
C THR A 250 3.61 -2.60 7.16
N ASN A 251 3.17 -1.34 7.14
CA ASN A 251 2.28 -0.78 8.15
C ASN A 251 0.84 -1.14 7.82
N ALA A 252 0.15 -1.76 8.75
CA ALA A 252 -1.24 -2.17 8.60
C ALA A 252 -1.94 -2.23 9.96
N LEU A 253 -3.27 -2.11 9.97
CA LEU A 253 -4.07 -2.32 11.18
C LEU A 253 -3.94 -3.75 11.71
N VAL A 254 -3.92 -4.71 10.79
CA VAL A 254 -3.74 -6.14 11.05
C VAL A 254 -2.92 -6.69 9.91
N ARG A 255 -1.97 -7.59 10.21
CA ARG A 255 -1.20 -8.27 9.17
C ARG A 255 -2.09 -9.28 8.45
N SER A 256 -1.86 -9.49 7.15
CA SER A 256 -2.66 -10.44 6.37
C SER A 256 -2.49 -11.90 6.82
N ASP A 257 -1.39 -12.19 7.54
CA ASP A 257 -1.02 -13.49 8.11
C ASP A 257 -1.26 -13.57 9.63
N ASP A 258 -1.96 -12.60 10.23
CA ASP A 258 -2.26 -12.61 11.66
C ASP A 258 -3.22 -13.76 12.01
N PRO A 259 -2.88 -14.63 12.98
CA PRO A 259 -3.72 -15.77 13.34
C PRO A 259 -4.97 -15.39 14.15
N MET A 260 -4.91 -14.29 14.89
CA MET A 260 -5.91 -13.90 15.89
C MET A 260 -6.87 -12.85 15.36
N TRP A 261 -6.38 -11.92 14.54
CA TRP A 261 -7.15 -10.80 14.04
C TRP A 261 -7.29 -10.88 12.52
N ALA A 262 -8.45 -10.50 12.01
CA ALA A 262 -8.70 -10.37 10.59
C ALA A 262 -9.48 -9.08 10.29
N ARG A 263 -9.11 -8.38 9.23
CA ARG A 263 -9.93 -7.28 8.71
C ARG A 263 -11.03 -7.84 7.82
N VAL A 264 -12.28 -7.67 8.25
CA VAL A 264 -13.47 -8.25 7.60
C VAL A 264 -14.21 -7.24 6.72
N ALA A 265 -14.13 -5.95 7.05
CA ALA A 265 -14.66 -4.88 6.21
C ALA A 265 -13.72 -3.67 6.20
N SER A 266 -13.81 -2.87 5.13
CA SER A 266 -13.15 -1.57 5.03
C SER A 266 -14.05 -0.59 4.31
N GLY A 267 -13.89 0.69 4.61
CA GLY A 267 -14.69 1.75 4.02
C GLY A 267 -14.06 3.12 4.22
N THR A 268 -14.86 4.13 3.95
CA THR A 268 -14.53 5.52 4.23
C THR A 268 -15.72 6.22 4.85
N ARG A 269 -15.47 7.19 5.70
CA ARG A 269 -16.52 8.00 6.33
C ARG A 269 -16.10 9.47 6.37
N ASP A 270 -17.05 10.37 6.19
CA ASP A 270 -16.83 11.79 6.43
C ASP A 270 -17.04 12.10 7.91
N ILE A 271 -16.06 12.72 8.54
CA ILE A 271 -16.12 13.17 9.93
C ILE A 271 -15.77 14.65 10.02
N SER A 272 -16.29 15.31 11.05
CA SER A 272 -15.83 16.63 11.45
C SER A 272 -14.77 16.47 12.53
N PHE A 273 -13.53 16.81 12.22
CA PHE A 273 -12.39 16.73 13.14
C PHE A 273 -11.75 18.11 13.28
N GLY A 274 -11.87 18.71 14.46
CA GLY A 274 -11.56 20.13 14.64
C GLY A 274 -12.49 21.02 13.81
N GLN A 275 -11.91 21.92 13.00
CA GLN A 275 -12.65 22.81 12.07
C GLN A 275 -12.72 22.27 10.62
N GLN A 276 -12.29 21.02 10.37
CA GLN A 276 -12.20 20.46 9.03
C GLN A 276 -13.12 19.26 8.83
N GLN A 277 -13.69 19.14 7.62
CA GLN A 277 -14.34 17.91 7.16
C GLN A 277 -13.27 16.99 6.58
N LEU A 278 -13.20 15.76 7.09
CA LEU A 278 -12.19 14.79 6.70
C LEU A 278 -12.86 13.47 6.31
N LYS A 279 -12.55 12.99 5.11
CA LYS A 279 -12.90 11.65 4.67
C LYS A 279 -11.87 10.65 5.20
N ILE A 280 -12.18 9.98 6.30
CA ILE A 280 -11.30 9.02 6.98
C ILE A 280 -11.49 7.60 6.46
N ARG A 281 -10.52 6.73 6.76
CA ARG A 281 -10.62 5.29 6.49
C ARG A 281 -11.25 4.58 7.67
N THR A 282 -12.15 3.66 7.38
CA THR A 282 -12.76 2.78 8.39
C THR A 282 -12.40 1.33 8.10
N ALA A 283 -12.32 0.53 9.15
CA ALA A 283 -12.15 -0.90 9.08
C ALA A 283 -12.96 -1.57 10.20
N LEU A 284 -13.44 -2.76 9.91
CA LEU A 284 -13.99 -3.67 10.91
C LEU A 284 -13.03 -4.83 11.07
N LEU A 285 -12.58 -5.06 12.29
CA LEU A 285 -11.73 -6.18 12.64
C LEU A 285 -12.52 -7.22 13.41
N ASN A 286 -12.24 -8.48 13.14
CA ASN A 286 -12.75 -9.62 13.88
C ASN A 286 -11.59 -10.28 14.60
N GLY A 287 -11.78 -10.57 15.89
CA GLY A 287 -10.75 -11.06 16.80
C GLY A 287 -11.20 -12.27 17.61
N PRO A 288 -10.42 -12.64 18.64
CA PRO A 288 -10.73 -13.75 19.54
C PRO A 288 -12.06 -13.55 20.28
N ALA A 289 -12.67 -14.64 20.74
CA ALA A 289 -13.91 -14.62 21.52
C ALA A 289 -15.08 -13.82 20.86
N ALA A 290 -15.16 -13.86 19.53
CA ALA A 290 -16.13 -13.11 18.72
C ALA A 290 -16.05 -11.58 18.90
N MET A 291 -14.92 -11.06 19.40
CA MET A 291 -14.70 -9.65 19.55
C MET A 291 -14.61 -8.96 18.19
N ARG A 292 -15.40 -7.91 18.00
CA ARG A 292 -15.33 -7.05 16.82
C ARG A 292 -14.86 -5.66 17.22
N LEU A 293 -13.96 -5.09 16.43
CA LEU A 293 -13.46 -3.74 16.61
C LEU A 293 -13.80 -2.88 15.40
N ALA A 294 -14.58 -1.83 15.63
CA ALA A 294 -14.67 -0.73 14.67
C ALA A 294 -13.40 0.12 14.80
N VAL A 295 -12.73 0.38 13.69
CA VAL A 295 -11.44 1.07 13.66
C VAL A 295 -11.44 2.20 12.64
N TRP A 296 -11.04 3.38 13.06
CA TRP A 296 -10.86 4.55 12.20
C TRP A 296 -9.37 4.90 12.07
N THR A 297 -8.95 5.33 10.89
CA THR A 297 -7.55 5.68 10.63
C THR A 297 -7.41 6.87 9.71
N TRP A 298 -6.52 7.79 10.10
CA TRP A 298 -6.08 8.90 9.28
C TRP A 298 -4.69 9.35 9.71
N TYR A 299 -4.18 10.37 9.03
CA TYR A 299 -2.83 10.88 9.17
C TYR A 299 -2.85 12.37 9.48
N TRP A 300 -1.82 12.78 10.20
CA TRP A 300 -1.42 14.17 10.38
C TRP A 300 -0.04 14.32 9.73
N ILE A 301 0.09 15.26 8.80
CA ILE A 301 1.35 15.53 8.10
C ILE A 301 1.65 17.01 8.29
N ASP A 302 2.56 17.31 9.22
CA ASP A 302 3.08 18.65 9.44
C ASP A 302 1.96 19.73 9.49
N GLY A 303 0.98 19.50 10.36
CA GLY A 303 -0.18 20.38 10.57
C GLY A 303 -1.37 20.15 9.63
N ARG A 304 -1.30 19.21 8.70
CA ARG A 304 -2.39 18.91 7.75
C ARG A 304 -3.00 17.53 7.99
N TRP A 305 -4.32 17.46 7.98
CA TRP A 305 -5.06 16.20 8.13
C TRP A 305 -5.34 15.55 6.77
N THR A 306 -5.15 14.24 6.67
CA THR A 306 -5.52 13.47 5.47
C THR A 306 -5.66 11.99 5.80
N ALA A 307 -6.53 11.26 5.12
CA ALA A 307 -6.54 9.80 5.18
C ALA A 307 -6.11 9.15 3.86
N SER A 308 -5.61 9.93 2.90
CA SER A 308 -5.11 9.42 1.63
C SER A 308 -3.60 9.21 1.68
N ASP A 309 -3.14 7.99 1.41
CA ASP A 309 -1.71 7.67 1.31
C ASP A 309 -0.98 8.54 0.28
N ALA A 310 -1.66 8.85 -0.82
CA ALA A 310 -1.08 9.65 -1.91
C ALA A 310 -0.93 11.11 -1.47
N LEU A 311 -1.97 11.69 -0.83
CA LEU A 311 -1.89 13.06 -0.30
C LEU A 311 -0.92 13.14 0.86
N ALA A 312 -0.86 12.12 1.72
CA ALA A 312 0.10 12.06 2.82
C ALA A 312 1.53 12.13 2.29
N LYS A 313 1.88 11.29 1.29
CA LYS A 313 3.19 11.35 0.63
C LYS A 313 3.45 12.69 -0.06
N ALA A 314 2.46 13.27 -0.73
CA ALA A 314 2.60 14.56 -1.38
C ALA A 314 2.86 15.68 -0.36
N TYR A 315 2.16 15.69 0.77
CA TYR A 315 2.39 16.64 1.86
C TYR A 315 3.76 16.45 2.50
N THR A 316 4.19 15.22 2.77
CA THR A 316 5.55 14.95 3.29
C THR A 316 6.61 15.47 2.33
N ALA A 317 6.50 15.18 1.03
CA ALA A 317 7.44 15.67 0.03
C ALA A 317 7.47 17.21 -0.03
N LEU A 318 6.29 17.86 0.01
CA LEU A 318 6.19 19.32 0.01
C LEU A 318 6.81 19.94 1.27
N SER A 319 6.59 19.34 2.44
CA SER A 319 7.15 19.79 3.72
C SER A 319 8.67 19.64 3.76
N MET A 320 9.21 18.54 3.23
CA MET A 320 10.66 18.34 3.12
C MET A 320 11.29 19.37 2.19
N LEU A 321 10.65 19.66 1.04
CA LEU A 321 11.15 20.65 0.08
C LEU A 321 11.09 22.09 0.58
N THR A 322 10.04 22.45 1.33
CA THR A 322 9.80 23.85 1.74
C THR A 322 10.39 24.19 3.11
N ARG A 323 10.44 23.22 4.02
CA ARG A 323 10.73 23.42 5.43
C ARG A 323 11.73 22.42 6.01
N GLN A 324 12.23 21.47 5.21
CA GLN A 324 13.17 20.43 5.66
C GLN A 324 12.63 19.62 6.87
N VAL A 325 11.31 19.40 6.90
CA VAL A 325 10.65 18.59 7.92
C VAL A 325 9.78 17.53 7.27
N ASP A 326 9.65 16.39 7.93
CA ASP A 326 8.84 15.26 7.51
C ASP A 326 7.95 14.70 8.64
N ASP A 327 7.70 15.55 9.63
CA ASP A 327 6.86 15.30 10.79
C ASP A 327 5.50 14.77 10.36
N SER A 328 5.19 13.57 10.83
CA SER A 328 3.93 12.91 10.50
C SER A 328 3.48 11.96 11.59
N ALA A 329 2.19 11.71 11.66
CA ALA A 329 1.62 10.75 12.60
C ALA A 329 0.48 9.98 11.97
N VAL A 330 0.31 8.72 12.38
CA VAL A 330 -0.94 7.98 12.23
C VAL A 330 -1.76 8.10 13.50
N ILE A 331 -3.06 8.29 13.33
CA ILE A 331 -4.05 8.24 14.40
C ILE A 331 -4.95 7.05 14.10
N VAL A 332 -5.03 6.12 15.04
CA VAL A 332 -5.94 4.98 15.00
C VAL A 332 -6.86 5.07 16.20
N LEU A 333 -8.16 5.21 15.95
CA LEU A 333 -9.18 5.07 17.00
C LEU A 333 -9.89 3.74 16.84
N TYR A 334 -10.24 3.11 17.95
CA TYR A 334 -10.93 1.82 17.93
C TYR A 334 -11.85 1.64 19.13
N THR A 335 -12.92 0.89 18.93
CA THR A 335 -13.91 0.59 19.97
C THR A 335 -14.53 -0.79 19.71
N PRO A 336 -14.96 -1.53 20.74
CA PRO A 336 -15.73 -2.75 20.55
C PRO A 336 -17.03 -2.44 19.79
N GLU A 337 -17.39 -3.28 18.83
CA GLU A 337 -18.64 -3.18 18.08
C GLU A 337 -19.51 -4.42 18.34
N GLU A 338 -20.46 -4.31 19.26
CA GLU A 338 -21.45 -5.36 19.52
C GLU A 338 -22.55 -5.34 18.45
N ASN A 339 -23.10 -4.15 18.18
CA ASN A 339 -24.11 -3.93 17.15
C ASN A 339 -23.54 -3.16 15.97
N ALA A 340 -23.92 -3.55 14.75
CA ALA A 340 -23.43 -2.90 13.54
C ALA A 340 -23.73 -1.40 13.52
N GLY A 341 -22.69 -0.57 13.39
CA GLY A 341 -22.79 0.88 13.34
C GLY A 341 -22.77 1.58 14.70
N GLU A 342 -22.90 0.86 15.82
CA GLU A 342 -22.79 1.44 17.17
C GLU A 342 -21.38 2.00 17.40
N GLY A 343 -20.35 1.22 17.06
CA GLY A 343 -18.95 1.63 17.22
C GLY A 343 -18.63 2.94 16.50
N ASP A 344 -19.20 3.16 15.31
CA ASP A 344 -19.01 4.41 14.57
C ASP A 344 -19.56 5.64 15.30
N THR A 345 -20.67 5.49 16.03
CA THR A 345 -21.25 6.60 16.81
C THR A 345 -20.39 6.95 18.02
N VAL A 346 -19.83 5.94 18.69
CA VAL A 346 -18.91 6.09 19.82
C VAL A 346 -17.61 6.77 19.38
N LEU A 347 -17.04 6.30 18.26
CA LEU A 347 -15.83 6.89 17.67
C LEU A 347 -16.07 8.33 17.22
N ALA A 348 -17.24 8.67 16.69
CA ALA A 348 -17.59 10.04 16.31
C ALA A 348 -17.63 10.98 17.53
N ASP A 349 -18.23 10.54 18.64
CA ASP A 349 -18.30 11.31 19.88
C ASP A 349 -16.90 11.53 20.48
N PHE A 350 -16.09 10.46 20.54
CA PHE A 350 -14.70 10.56 21.00
C PHE A 350 -13.86 11.47 20.11
N ALA A 351 -13.91 11.30 18.79
CA ALA A 351 -13.10 12.09 17.85
C ALA A 351 -13.39 13.59 17.94
N ARG A 352 -14.65 13.97 18.18
CA ARG A 352 -15.05 15.37 18.37
C ARG A 352 -14.44 15.96 19.64
N ALA A 353 -14.43 15.22 20.74
CA ALA A 353 -13.87 15.65 22.02
C ALA A 353 -12.33 15.63 22.04
N ALA A 354 -11.72 14.61 21.41
CA ALA A 354 -10.28 14.39 21.43
C ALA A 354 -9.52 15.22 20.39
N GLY A 355 -10.18 15.70 19.34
CA GLY A 355 -9.52 16.38 18.21
C GLY A 355 -8.57 17.52 18.60
N PRO A 356 -9.01 18.52 19.39
CA PRO A 356 -8.13 19.60 19.84
C PRO A 356 -6.97 19.12 20.73
N VAL A 357 -7.20 18.08 21.54
CA VAL A 357 -6.19 17.51 22.44
C VAL A 357 -5.10 16.80 21.64
N ILE A 358 -5.49 16.03 20.62
CA ILE A 358 -4.57 15.31 19.72
C ILE A 358 -3.75 16.31 18.91
N ASP A 359 -4.38 17.34 18.32
CA ASP A 359 -3.66 18.35 17.54
C ASP A 359 -2.62 19.08 18.41
N ASN A 360 -3.02 19.53 19.61
CA ASN A 360 -2.09 20.17 20.54
C ASN A 360 -0.91 19.26 20.91
N ALA A 361 -1.15 17.98 21.18
CA ALA A 361 -0.07 17.03 21.49
C ALA A 361 0.90 16.85 20.30
N LEU A 362 0.38 16.75 19.07
CA LEU A 362 1.21 16.61 17.87
C LEU A 362 2.00 17.89 17.57
N GLN A 363 1.40 19.06 17.73
CA GLN A 363 2.09 20.35 17.56
C GLN A 363 3.18 20.57 18.62
N GLN A 364 2.93 20.19 19.87
CA GLN A 364 3.94 20.23 20.94
C GLN A 364 5.08 19.25 20.67
N THR A 365 4.76 18.03 20.24
CA THR A 365 5.77 17.02 19.86
C THR A 365 6.64 17.53 18.70
N LYS A 366 6.02 18.21 17.73
CA LYS A 366 6.73 18.84 16.62
C LYS A 366 7.70 19.92 17.09
N GLY A 367 7.26 20.80 17.99
CA GLY A 367 8.04 21.94 18.47
C GLY A 367 9.07 21.64 19.57
N GLY A 368 8.94 20.51 20.27
CA GLY A 368 9.76 20.14 21.42
C GLY A 368 10.95 19.21 21.13
N GLY A 369 11.57 19.34 19.95
CA GLY A 369 12.73 18.55 19.52
C GLY A 369 14.07 19.23 19.80
#